data_AF-A0A382AH42-F1
#
_entry.id   AF-A0A382AH42-F1
#
_cell.length_a   1.000
_cell.length_b   1.000
_cell.length_c   1.000
_cell.angle_alpha   90.00
_cell.angle_beta   90.00
_cell.angle_gamma   90.00
#
_symmetry.space_group_name_H-M   'P 1'
#
loop_
_entity.id
_entity.type
_entity.pdbx_description
1 polymer ?
#
loop_
_entity_poly.entity_id
_entity_poly.type
_entity_poly.pdbx_seq_one_letter_code
_entity_poly.pdbx_strand_id
1 'polypeptide(L)' 'MKKFLRNLTGFLVVFLLPTTVFTQTVYTFTNADATGRTGPTQTQINNTYTSGNNNYNKVTINTQGIQEWTVPADGV' A
#
# COMPACT_ATOMS: atom_id res chain seq x y z
N MET A 1 -43.26 -14.42 18.48
CA MET A 1 -41.81 -14.41 18.79
C MET A 1 -40.94 -14.97 17.65
N LYS A 2 -41.18 -16.18 17.13
CA LYS A 2 -40.33 -16.80 16.06
C LYS A 2 -40.21 -15.97 14.76
N LYS A 3 -41.28 -15.27 14.34
CA LYS A 3 -41.27 -14.37 13.17
C LYS A 3 -40.43 -13.11 13.41
N PHE A 4 -40.45 -12.56 14.61
CA PHE A 4 -39.62 -11.42 15.01
C PHE A 4 -38.14 -11.80 15.04
N LEU A 5 -37.82 -12.97 15.60
CA LEU A 5 -36.45 -13.47 15.68
C LEU A 5 -35.87 -13.77 14.28
N ARG A 6 -36.68 -14.28 13.35
CA ARG A 6 -36.30 -14.50 11.93
C ARG A 6 -36.04 -13.19 11.17
N ASN A 7 -36.87 -12.17 11.40
CA ASN A 7 -36.69 -10.86 10.78
C ASN A 7 -35.47 -10.15 11.38
N LEU A 8 -35.22 -10.31 12.68
CA LEU A 8 -34.03 -9.80 13.38
C LEU A 8 -32.75 -10.48 12.88
N THR A 9 -32.77 -11.81 12.66
CA THR A 9 -31.61 -12.53 12.08
C THR A 9 -31.35 -12.11 10.63
N GLY A 10 -32.38 -11.97 9.80
CA GLY A 10 -32.21 -11.45 8.43
C GLY A 10 -31.65 -10.03 8.40
N PHE A 11 -32.10 -9.16 9.31
CA PHE A 11 -31.61 -7.78 9.42
C PHE A 11 -30.15 -7.73 9.89
N LEU A 12 -29.75 -8.58 10.85
CA LEU A 12 -28.36 -8.67 11.33
C LEU A 12 -27.40 -9.16 10.23
N VAL A 13 -27.82 -10.14 9.42
CA VAL A 13 -27.01 -10.70 8.32
C VAL A 13 -26.76 -9.66 7.23
N VAL A 14 -27.76 -8.85 6.87
CA VAL A 14 -27.59 -7.76 5.88
C VAL A 14 -26.68 -6.64 6.38
N PHE A 15 -26.66 -6.38 7.68
CA PHE A 15 -25.79 -5.37 8.30
C PHE A 15 -24.35 -5.87 8.58
N LEU A 16 -24.16 -7.19 8.66
CA LEU A 16 -22.87 -7.86 8.85
C LEU A 16 -22.24 -8.37 7.54
N LEU A 17 -22.97 -8.31 6.41
CA LEU A 17 -22.40 -8.62 5.10
C LEU A 17 -21.36 -7.54 4.75
N PRO A 18 -20.14 -7.94 4.39
CA PRO A 18 -18.94 -7.14 4.63
C PRO A 18 -18.93 -5.89 3.77
N THR A 19 -18.61 -4.75 4.36
CA THR A 19 -18.14 -3.59 3.63
C THR A 19 -16.81 -3.96 2.98
N THR A 20 -16.84 -4.41 1.73
CA THR A 20 -15.63 -4.44 0.91
C THR A 20 -15.28 -2.99 0.57
N VAL A 21 -14.56 -2.34 1.47
CA VAL A 21 -13.85 -1.11 1.16
C VAL A 21 -12.81 -1.46 0.12
N PHE A 22 -12.93 -0.89 -1.08
CA PHE A 22 -11.87 -0.91 -2.08
C PHE A 22 -10.65 -0.23 -1.46
N THR A 23 -9.71 -1.02 -0.95
CA THR A 23 -8.45 -0.49 -0.44
C THR A 23 -7.59 -0.09 -1.63
N GLN A 24 -7.13 1.16 -1.65
CA GLN A 24 -6.19 1.64 -2.66
C GLN A 24 -4.77 1.27 -2.22
N THR A 25 -3.95 0.71 -3.13
CA THR A 25 -2.51 0.60 -2.85
C THR A 25 -1.86 1.97 -2.97
N VAL A 26 -1.18 2.40 -1.90
CA VAL A 26 -0.45 3.67 -1.86
C VAL A 26 1.05 3.40 -1.97
N TYR A 27 1.70 4.07 -2.91
CA TYR A 27 3.16 4.04 -3.11
C TYR A 27 3.77 5.35 -2.64
N THR A 28 4.43 5.35 -1.47
CA THR A 28 5.01 6.55 -0.86
C THR A 28 6.52 6.61 -1.07
N PHE A 29 6.97 7.63 -1.78
CA PHE A 29 8.38 7.92 -2.00
C PHE A 29 8.89 8.92 -0.97
N THR A 30 10.12 8.73 -0.53
CA THR A 30 10.82 9.55 0.47
C THR A 30 12.19 9.91 -0.08
N ASN A 31 12.88 10.86 0.51
CA ASN A 31 14.27 11.14 0.14
C ASN A 31 15.27 10.09 0.68
N ALA A 32 14.82 9.02 1.35
CA ALA A 32 15.65 8.01 2.01
C ALA A 32 16.77 8.62 2.87
N ASP A 33 16.40 9.65 3.64
CA ASP A 33 17.27 10.48 4.48
C ASP A 33 18.44 11.16 3.75
N ALA A 34 18.49 11.10 2.42
CA ALA A 34 19.47 11.80 1.62
C ALA A 34 19.09 13.28 1.46
N THR A 35 20.06 14.15 1.67
CA THR A 35 19.92 15.60 1.48
C THR A 35 21.01 16.12 0.55
N GLY A 36 20.82 17.33 0.01
CA GLY A 36 21.74 17.91 -0.97
C GLY A 36 21.56 17.35 -2.38
N ARG A 37 22.46 17.76 -3.27
CA ARG A 37 22.27 17.63 -4.73
C ARG A 37 22.41 16.21 -5.28
N THR A 38 22.98 15.28 -4.51
CA THR A 38 23.26 13.92 -4.98
C THR A 38 22.07 12.97 -4.81
N GLY A 39 21.12 13.31 -3.94
CA GLY A 39 19.97 12.46 -3.64
C GLY A 39 20.36 11.07 -3.09
N PRO A 40 19.40 10.14 -3.01
CA PRO A 40 19.63 8.81 -2.43
C PRO A 40 20.41 7.87 -3.35
N THR A 41 21.21 7.01 -2.75
CA THR A 41 21.84 5.83 -3.36
C THR A 41 20.92 4.61 -3.30
N GLN A 42 21.19 3.58 -4.11
CA GLN A 42 20.42 2.33 -4.05
C GLN A 42 20.44 1.70 -2.65
N THR A 43 21.57 1.75 -1.94
CA THR A 43 21.68 1.22 -0.57
C THR A 43 20.77 1.95 0.40
N GLN A 44 20.68 3.28 0.30
CA GLN A 44 19.75 4.07 1.12
C GLN A 44 18.30 3.70 0.82
N ILE A 45 17.93 3.56 -0.45
CA ILE A 45 16.60 3.08 -0.86
C ILE A 45 16.28 1.71 -0.26
N ASN A 46 17.20 0.74 -0.38
CA ASN A 46 17.01 -0.62 0.14
C ASN A 46 16.87 -0.64 1.66
N ASN A 47 17.54 0.28 2.37
CA ASN A 47 17.44 0.41 3.82
C ASN A 47 16.16 1.13 4.26
N THR A 48 15.64 2.07 3.45
CA THR A 48 14.42 2.82 3.76
C THR A 48 13.16 2.02 3.41
N TYR A 49 13.13 1.35 2.27
CA TYR A 49 12.01 0.48 1.87
C TYR A 49 12.36 -0.94 2.23
N THR A 50 11.90 -1.39 3.40
CA THR A 50 12.10 -2.75 3.92
C THR A 50 10.84 -3.60 3.75
N SER A 51 10.92 -4.87 4.16
CA SER A 51 9.80 -5.82 4.08
C SER A 51 8.51 -5.25 4.66
N GLY A 52 7.40 -5.38 3.91
CA GLY A 52 6.09 -4.83 4.25
C GLY A 52 5.83 -3.43 3.69
N ASN A 53 6.84 -2.76 3.10
CA ASN A 53 6.63 -1.53 2.34
C ASN A 53 6.24 -1.86 0.88
N ASN A 54 5.28 -1.14 0.29
CA ASN A 54 4.84 -1.35 -1.09
C ASN A 54 5.96 -1.11 -2.13
N ASN A 55 6.94 -0.26 -1.80
CA ASN A 55 8.13 0.02 -2.61
C ASN A 55 9.29 -0.99 -2.40
N TYR A 56 9.12 -1.98 -1.52
CA TYR A 56 10.18 -2.96 -1.19
C TYR A 56 10.66 -3.70 -2.44
N ASN A 57 11.97 -3.60 -2.72
CA ASN A 57 12.63 -4.17 -3.90
C ASN A 57 12.03 -3.73 -5.26
N LYS A 58 11.20 -2.68 -5.30
CA LYS A 58 10.59 -2.18 -6.55
C LYS A 58 11.28 -0.92 -7.09
N VAL A 59 11.99 -0.18 -6.25
CA VAL A 59 12.61 1.10 -6.61
C VAL A 59 14.10 0.91 -6.90
N THR A 60 14.54 1.44 -8.03
CA THR A 60 15.94 1.40 -8.49
C THR A 60 16.52 2.81 -8.64
N ILE A 61 17.83 2.93 -8.51
CA ILE A 61 18.62 4.14 -8.77
C ILE A 61 19.56 3.83 -9.94
N ASN A 62 19.12 4.07 -11.20
CA ASN A 62 20.02 3.97 -12.35
C ASN A 62 20.74 5.30 -12.58
N THR A 63 20.05 6.41 -12.36
CA THR A 63 20.66 7.75 -12.25
C THR A 63 20.75 8.16 -10.78
N GLN A 64 21.95 8.47 -10.29
CA GLN A 64 22.16 8.86 -8.89
C GLN A 64 21.18 9.95 -8.43
N GLY A 65 20.44 9.67 -7.36
CA GLY A 65 19.45 10.58 -6.79
C GLY A 65 18.05 10.50 -7.41
N ILE A 66 17.86 9.76 -8.50
CA ILE A 66 16.56 9.58 -9.16
C ILE A 66 16.00 8.21 -8.80
N GLN A 67 14.83 8.19 -8.16
CA GLN A 67 14.09 6.97 -7.88
C GLN A 67 13.26 6.55 -9.09
N GLU A 68 13.54 5.36 -9.59
CA GLU A 68 12.93 4.80 -10.79
C GLU A 68 12.12 3.56 -10.40
N TRP A 69 10.86 3.55 -10.80
CA TRP A 69 9.89 2.53 -10.41
C TRP A 69 8.92 2.25 -11.55
N THR A 70 8.52 0.98 -11.69
CA THR A 70 7.51 0.56 -12.67
C THR A 70 6.17 0.43 -12.00
N VAL A 71 5.17 1.15 -12.52
CA VAL A 71 3.78 1.04 -12.04
C VAL A 71 3.27 -0.38 -12.28
N PRO A 72 2.74 -1.08 -11.26
CA PRO A 72 2.10 -2.38 -11.43
C PRO A 72 0.93 -2.30 -12.39
N ALA A 73 0.84 -3.26 -13.32
CA ALA A 73 -0.19 -3.29 -14.35
C ALA A 73 -1.59 -3.58 -13.79
N ASP A 74 -1.65 -4.29 -12.67
CA ASP A 74 -2.87 -4.59 -11.92
C ASP A 74 -3.28 -3.45 -10.97
N GLY A 75 -2.45 -2.40 -10.85
CA GLY A 75 -2.67 -1.32 -9.90
C GLY A 75 -2.46 -1.72 -8.44
N VAL A 76 -1.85 -2.89 -8.20
CA VAL A 76 -1.59 -3.43 -6.84
C VAL A 76 -0.11 -3.44 -6.52
#